data_AF-A0A388MAH1-F1
#
_entry.id   AF-A0A388MAH1-F1
#
_cell.length_a   1.000
_cell.length_b   1.000
_cell.length_c   1.000
_cell.angle_alpha   90.00
_cell.angle_beta   90.00
_cell.angle_gamma   90.00
#
_symmetry.space_group_name_H-M   'P 1'
#
loop_
_entity.id
_entity.type
_entity.pdbx_description
1 polymer ?
#
loop_
_entity_poly.entity_id
_entity_poly.type
_entity_poly.pdbx_seq_one_letter_code
_entity_poly.pdbx_strand_id
1 'polypeptide(L)'
;MTSGESSKRHIEVGLKGIVEHHQMEVQTLQALRISEMNARKESEVEIDKLKESLARLEMEKCTGVKGTNLKSKMDEVAGRRDDTNEPGPSGRKNKEKSVPNPAMQAVDKDAFAVANRRDLRGKNKELIMSICKNEGVVYTMLEPTKEAIVHARLAKAFGVEPGKNDKGKGVLPVEVSDDGNESNVREDHDDETVS
;
A
#
# COMPACT_ATOMS: atom_id res chain seq x y z
N MET A 1 -68.55 43.36 12.01
CA MET A 1 -67.54 42.31 12.32
C MET A 1 -66.22 43.01 12.57
N THR A 2 -65.68 42.85 13.77
CA THR A 2 -64.70 43.78 14.36
C THR A 2 -63.27 43.42 13.96
N SER A 3 -62.48 44.44 13.64
CA SER A 3 -61.07 44.35 13.19
C SER A 3 -60.13 43.54 14.12
N GLY A 4 -60.56 43.19 15.33
CA GLY A 4 -59.78 42.38 16.27
C GLY A 4 -59.82 40.87 16.00
N GLU A 5 -60.83 40.35 15.30
CA GLU A 5 -60.91 38.91 14.99
C GLU A 5 -59.97 38.49 13.85
N SER A 6 -59.72 39.38 12.88
CA SER A 6 -58.79 39.10 11.78
C SER A 6 -57.34 39.02 12.25
N SER A 7 -56.91 39.90 13.16
CA SER A 7 -55.54 39.89 13.69
C SER A 7 -55.25 38.68 14.57
N LYS A 8 -56.23 38.21 15.36
CA LYS A 8 -56.09 37.00 16.20
C LYS A 8 -55.85 35.75 15.35
N ARG A 9 -56.64 35.58 14.28
CA ARG A 9 -56.46 34.45 13.34
C ARG A 9 -55.10 34.47 12.65
N HIS A 10 -54.59 35.66 12.33
CA HIS A 10 -53.27 35.80 11.69
C HIS A 10 -52.13 35.37 12.62
N ILE A 11 -52.21 35.74 13.91
CA ILE A 11 -51.24 35.34 14.92
C ILE A 11 -51.30 33.83 15.16
N GLU A 12 -52.50 33.26 15.23
CA GLU A 12 -52.71 31.82 15.43
C GLU A 12 -52.12 30.98 14.29
N VAL A 13 -52.29 31.42 13.04
CA VAL A 13 -51.68 30.76 11.87
C VAL A 13 -50.15 30.86 11.91
N GLY A 14 -49.60 32.02 12.29
CA GLY A 14 -48.15 32.20 12.43
C GLY A 14 -47.55 31.32 13.53
N LEU A 15 -48.21 31.23 14.69
CA LEU A 15 -47.78 30.37 15.80
C LEU A 15 -47.82 28.90 15.41
N LYS A 16 -48.85 28.47 14.70
CA LYS A 16 -48.96 27.09 14.21
C LYS A 16 -47.79 26.72 13.28
N GLY A 17 -47.43 27.60 12.34
CA GLY A 17 -46.28 27.37 11.46
C GLY A 17 -44.95 27.26 12.20
N ILE A 18 -44.76 28.08 13.24
CA ILE A 18 -43.55 28.01 14.08
C ILE A 18 -43.47 26.68 14.83
N VAL A 19 -44.58 26.22 15.41
CA VAL A 19 -44.64 24.94 16.13
C VAL A 19 -44.37 23.77 15.18
N GLU A 20 -44.94 23.79 13.98
CA GLU A 20 -44.71 22.75 12.97
C GLU A 20 -43.24 22.71 12.52
N HIS A 21 -42.64 23.86 12.25
CA HIS A 21 -41.22 23.94 11.88
C HIS A 21 -40.33 23.40 12.99
N HIS A 22 -40.55 23.85 14.23
CA HIS A 22 -39.79 23.38 15.38
C HIS A 22 -39.93 21.86 15.57
N GLN A 23 -41.15 21.33 15.41
CA GLN A 23 -41.40 19.90 15.53
C GLN A 23 -40.64 19.09 14.46
N MET A 24 -40.55 19.60 13.23
CA MET A 24 -39.75 18.98 12.17
C MET A 24 -38.26 19.02 12.49
N GLU A 25 -37.73 20.17 12.91
CA GLU A 25 -36.31 20.32 13.29
C GLU A 25 -35.92 19.34 14.40
N VAL A 26 -36.75 19.24 15.44
CA VAL A 26 -36.52 18.31 16.56
C VAL A 26 -36.51 16.86 16.08
N GLN A 27 -37.43 16.49 15.19
CA GLN A 27 -37.45 15.13 14.62
C GLN A 27 -36.22 14.85 13.76
N THR A 28 -35.79 15.81 12.93
CA THR A 28 -34.57 15.67 12.13
C THR A 28 -33.34 15.51 13.02
N LEU A 29 -33.20 16.32 14.07
CA LEU A 29 -32.09 16.22 15.01
C LEU A 29 -32.08 14.88 15.74
N GLN A 30 -33.25 14.40 16.16
CA GLN A 30 -33.37 13.09 16.80
C GLN A 30 -32.99 11.95 15.85
N ALA A 31 -33.46 12.01 14.60
CA ALA A 31 -33.13 11.01 13.57
C ALA A 31 -31.63 10.98 13.27
N LEU A 32 -30.99 12.15 13.11
CA LEU A 32 -29.55 12.26 12.89
C LEU A 32 -28.76 11.67 14.05
N ARG A 33 -29.14 11.98 15.29
CA ARG A 33 -28.47 11.45 16.48
C ARG A 33 -28.57 9.92 16.58
N ILE A 34 -29.73 9.36 16.27
CA ILE A 34 -29.94 7.90 16.25
C ILE A 34 -29.09 7.26 15.15
N SER A 35 -29.11 7.83 13.94
CA SER A 35 -28.33 7.35 12.81
C SER A 35 -26.83 7.37 13.11
N GLU A 36 -26.31 8.47 13.67
CA GLU A 36 -24.90 8.59 14.04
C GLU A 36 -24.50 7.55 15.10
N MET A 37 -25.30 7.40 16.15
CA MET A 37 -25.04 6.40 17.19
C MET A 37 -25.01 4.98 16.60
N ASN A 38 -25.92 4.66 15.70
CA ASN A 38 -25.97 3.35 15.05
C ASN A 38 -24.75 3.14 14.14
N ALA A 39 -24.37 4.13 13.34
CA ALA A 39 -23.17 4.05 12.49
C ALA A 39 -21.90 3.81 13.31
N ARG A 40 -21.76 4.45 14.48
CA ARG A 40 -20.63 4.19 15.39
C ARG A 40 -20.64 2.76 15.91
N LYS A 41 -21.78 2.27 16.38
CA LYS A 41 -21.93 0.88 16.86
C LYS A 41 -21.61 -0.14 15.78
N GLU A 42 -22.11 0.07 14.56
CA GLU A 42 -21.84 -0.81 13.42
C GLU A 42 -20.34 -0.83 13.08
N SER A 43 -19.70 0.34 13.07
CA SER A 43 -18.25 0.46 12.87
C SER A 43 -17.45 -0.24 13.96
N GLU A 44 -17.81 -0.10 15.23
CA GLU A 44 -17.17 -0.80 16.35
C GLU A 44 -17.29 -2.32 16.20
N VAL A 45 -18.48 -2.81 15.86
CA VAL A 45 -18.72 -4.24 15.61
C VAL A 45 -17.89 -4.76 14.44
N GLU A 46 -17.75 -3.99 13.35
CA GLU A 46 -16.93 -4.37 12.20
C GLU A 46 -15.44 -4.40 12.56
N ILE A 47 -14.95 -3.42 13.31
CA ILE A 47 -13.58 -3.39 13.82
C ILE A 47 -13.29 -4.65 14.65
N ASP A 48 -14.20 -5.04 15.54
CA ASP A 48 -13.97 -6.20 16.39
C ASP A 48 -13.99 -7.52 15.60
N LYS A 49 -14.87 -7.66 14.60
CA LYS A 49 -14.83 -8.79 13.65
C LYS A 49 -13.52 -8.85 12.87
N LEU A 50 -13.02 -7.70 12.42
CA LEU A 50 -11.74 -7.64 11.71
C LEU A 50 -10.57 -8.03 12.62
N LYS A 51 -10.54 -7.54 13.87
CA LYS A 51 -9.54 -7.95 14.86
C LYS A 51 -9.58 -9.46 15.11
N GLU A 52 -10.76 -10.04 15.27
CA GLU A 52 -10.92 -11.48 15.46
C GLU A 52 -10.38 -12.26 14.23
N SER A 53 -10.71 -11.81 13.02
CA SER A 53 -10.21 -12.44 11.79
C SER A 53 -8.69 -12.37 11.66
N LEU A 54 -8.08 -11.25 12.06
CA LEU A 54 -6.63 -11.07 12.09
C LEU A 54 -5.98 -11.98 13.13
N ALA A 55 -6.54 -12.05 14.34
CA ALA A 55 -6.05 -12.95 15.39
C ALA A 55 -6.09 -14.41 14.94
N ARG A 56 -7.19 -14.84 14.28
CA ARG A 56 -7.32 -16.19 13.73
C ARG A 56 -6.26 -16.49 12.66
N LEU A 57 -6.05 -15.55 11.74
CA LEU A 57 -5.04 -15.70 10.68
C LEU A 57 -3.61 -15.72 11.23
N GLU A 58 -3.33 -14.91 12.25
CA GLU A 58 -2.03 -14.89 12.93
C GLU A 58 -1.75 -16.23 13.64
N MET A 59 -2.76 -16.79 14.32
CA MET A 59 -2.66 -18.12 14.91
C MET A 59 -2.36 -19.20 13.85
N GLU A 60 -3.08 -19.19 12.73
CA GLU A 60 -2.86 -20.13 11.63
C GLU A 60 -1.42 -20.06 11.08
N LYS A 61 -0.92 -18.83 10.84
CA LYS A 61 0.48 -18.59 10.44
C LYS A 61 1.47 -19.12 11.47
N CYS A 62 1.23 -18.90 12.76
CA CYS A 62 2.11 -19.39 13.82
C CYS A 62 2.11 -20.92 13.93
N THR A 63 0.98 -21.57 13.65
CA THR A 63 0.90 -23.04 13.63
C THR A 63 1.56 -23.67 12.40
N GLY A 64 1.51 -23.01 11.23
CA GLY A 64 2.10 -23.51 9.98
C GLY A 64 3.62 -23.34 9.87
N VAL A 65 4.23 -22.42 10.62
CA VAL A 65 5.67 -22.12 10.55
C VAL A 65 6.50 -22.93 11.55
N LYS A 66 5.88 -23.63 12.51
CA LYS A 66 6.56 -24.61 13.38
C LYS A 66 6.79 -25.93 12.64
N GLY A 67 7.54 -25.87 11.53
CA GLY A 67 8.07 -27.06 10.88
C GLY A 67 9.05 -27.75 11.82
N THR A 68 8.66 -28.88 12.39
CA THR A 68 9.56 -29.73 13.16
C THR A 68 10.62 -30.27 12.22
N ASN A 69 11.90 -30.21 12.62
CA ASN A 69 13.03 -30.76 11.84
C ASN A 69 13.01 -32.31 11.74
N LEU A 70 11.85 -32.93 12.00
CA LEU A 70 11.67 -34.37 12.06
C LEU A 70 11.99 -35.04 10.72
N LYS A 71 11.58 -34.42 9.60
CA LYS A 71 11.91 -34.94 8.26
C LYS A 71 13.42 -34.97 8.01
N SER A 72 14.11 -33.89 8.37
CA SER A 72 15.58 -33.82 8.27
C SER A 72 16.27 -34.86 9.16
N LYS A 73 15.74 -35.11 10.36
CA LYS A 73 16.28 -36.14 11.26
C LYS A 73 16.02 -37.56 10.78
N MET A 74 14.87 -37.82 10.16
CA MET A 74 14.57 -39.14 9.59
C MET A 74 15.45 -39.44 8.37
N ASP A 75 15.68 -38.46 7.49
CA ASP A 75 16.58 -38.61 6.33
C ASP A 75 18.04 -38.83 6.78
N GLU A 76 18.49 -38.17 7.86
CA GLU A 76 19.85 -38.39 8.41
C GLU A 76 20.02 -39.81 8.98
N VAL A 77 18.99 -40.38 9.62
CA VAL A 77 19.04 -41.74 10.16
C VAL A 77 18.90 -42.80 9.06
N ALA A 78 18.11 -42.52 8.02
CA ALA A 78 17.98 -43.42 6.85
C ALA A 78 19.27 -43.48 6.01
N GLY A 79 20.07 -42.40 6.00
CA GLY A 79 21.38 -42.37 5.34
C GLY A 79 22.53 -43.04 6.12
N ARG A 80 22.30 -43.47 7.37
CA ARG A 80 23.30 -44.15 8.22
C ARG A 80 23.03 -45.65 8.32
N ARG A 81 22.88 -46.33 7.19
CA ARG A 81 23.09 -47.78 7.12
C ARG A 81 23.99 -48.11 5.93
N ASP A 82 24.96 -48.96 6.24
CA ASP A 82 25.97 -49.58 5.38
C ASP A 82 27.14 -48.71 4.89
N ASP A 83 28.10 -48.55 5.80
CA ASP A 83 29.54 -48.63 5.46
C ASP A 83 29.86 -50.04 4.90
N THR A 84 29.35 -50.37 3.72
CA THR A 84 29.96 -51.39 2.85
C THR A 84 29.69 -51.01 1.40
N ASN A 85 30.77 -50.62 0.71
CA ASN A 85 31.00 -50.63 -0.74
C ASN A 85 29.77 -50.74 -1.66
N GLU A 86 29.47 -49.70 -2.45
CA GLU A 86 29.09 -49.79 -3.87
C GLU A 86 28.90 -48.35 -4.45
N PRO A 87 29.12 -48.13 -5.76
CA PRO A 87 29.16 -46.81 -6.38
C PRO A 87 27.75 -46.27 -6.62
N GLY A 88 27.50 -45.05 -6.11
CA GLY A 88 26.20 -44.39 -6.18
C GLY A 88 25.69 -44.15 -7.61
N PRO A 89 24.37 -44.25 -7.86
CA PRO A 89 23.80 -43.88 -9.13
C PRO A 89 23.71 -42.35 -9.22
N SER A 90 24.59 -41.77 -10.05
CA SER A 90 24.30 -40.66 -10.96
C SER A 90 23.28 -39.64 -10.45
N GLY A 91 23.77 -38.59 -9.78
CA GLY A 91 23.04 -37.34 -9.58
C GLY A 91 22.59 -36.77 -10.93
N ARG A 92 21.34 -37.02 -11.29
CA ARG A 92 20.70 -36.40 -12.45
C ARG A 92 20.57 -34.91 -12.16
N LYS A 93 21.38 -34.12 -12.87
CA LYS A 93 21.14 -32.70 -13.13
C LYS A 93 19.74 -32.54 -13.73
N ASN A 94 18.73 -32.34 -12.90
CA ASN A 94 17.54 -31.63 -13.35
C ASN A 94 17.83 -30.14 -13.24
N LYS A 95 18.51 -29.64 -14.27
CA LYS A 95 18.50 -28.22 -14.64
C LYS A 95 17.12 -27.93 -15.24
N GLU A 96 16.09 -28.02 -14.40
CA GLU A 96 14.76 -27.61 -14.79
C GLU A 96 14.74 -26.09 -14.69
N LYS A 97 14.85 -25.45 -15.85
CA LYS A 97 14.57 -24.02 -16.01
C LYS A 97 13.08 -23.83 -15.71
N SER A 98 12.75 -23.73 -14.42
CA SER A 98 11.45 -23.26 -13.97
C SER A 98 11.26 -21.87 -14.56
N VAL A 99 10.33 -21.74 -15.50
CA VAL A 99 9.86 -20.46 -15.98
C VAL A 99 9.23 -19.77 -14.78
N PRO A 100 9.81 -18.67 -14.27
CA PRO A 100 9.36 -18.10 -13.01
C PRO A 100 7.96 -17.52 -13.19
N ASN A 101 6.97 -18.16 -12.55
CA ASN A 101 5.59 -17.68 -12.49
C ASN A 101 5.60 -16.22 -11.98
N PRO A 102 5.01 -15.25 -12.71
CA PRO A 102 5.03 -13.85 -12.31
C PRO A 102 4.46 -13.61 -10.91
N ALA A 103 3.50 -14.45 -10.47
CA ALA A 103 2.94 -14.40 -9.13
C ALA A 103 3.95 -14.79 -8.04
N MET A 104 4.83 -15.78 -8.30
CA MET A 104 5.89 -16.16 -7.34
C MET A 104 6.97 -15.09 -7.27
N GLN A 105 7.35 -14.50 -8.41
CA GLN A 105 8.32 -13.40 -8.42
C GLN A 105 7.84 -12.17 -7.66
N ALA A 106 6.54 -11.86 -7.71
CA ALA A 106 5.97 -10.74 -6.97
C ALA A 106 6.03 -10.99 -5.45
N VAL A 107 5.70 -12.21 -5.00
CA VAL A 107 5.81 -12.60 -3.59
C VAL A 107 7.27 -12.53 -3.11
N ASP A 108 8.23 -12.94 -3.96
CA ASP A 108 9.66 -12.87 -3.63
C ASP A 108 10.17 -11.42 -3.55
N LYS A 109 9.69 -10.52 -4.44
CA LYS A 109 10.00 -9.08 -4.40
C LYS A 109 9.47 -8.43 -3.11
N ASP A 110 8.25 -8.75 -2.72
CA ASP A 110 7.62 -8.20 -1.51
C ASP A 110 8.31 -8.72 -0.24
N ALA A 111 8.63 -10.02 -0.19
CA ALA A 111 9.39 -10.60 0.91
C ALA A 111 10.77 -9.94 1.05
N PHE A 112 11.45 -9.69 -0.08
CA PHE A 112 12.72 -8.98 -0.11
C PHE A 112 12.59 -7.53 0.36
N ALA A 113 11.56 -6.81 -0.05
CA ALA A 113 11.29 -5.43 0.40
C ALA A 113 11.09 -5.38 1.92
N VAL A 114 10.28 -6.29 2.47
CA VAL A 114 10.00 -6.36 3.91
C VAL A 114 11.27 -6.70 4.71
N ALA A 115 12.09 -7.63 4.22
CA ALA A 115 13.35 -7.97 4.87
C ALA A 115 14.30 -6.76 4.93
N ASN A 116 14.42 -6.00 3.85
CA ASN A 116 15.24 -4.79 3.82
C ASN A 116 14.69 -3.68 4.72
N ARG A 117 13.38 -3.47 4.76
CA ARG A 117 12.77 -2.51 5.71
C ARG A 117 13.08 -2.86 7.17
N ARG A 118 13.05 -4.14 7.52
CA ARG A 118 13.39 -4.62 8.87
C ARG A 118 14.86 -4.36 9.22
N ASP A 119 15.77 -4.63 8.29
CA ASP A 119 17.21 -4.33 8.43
C ASP A 119 17.47 -2.83 8.67
N LEU A 120 16.68 -1.95 8.05
CA LEU A 120 16.84 -0.50 8.18
C LEU A 120 16.12 0.14 9.39
N ARG A 121 15.15 -0.54 10.00
CA ARG A 121 14.29 0.02 11.08
C ARG A 121 15.09 0.44 12.32
N GLY A 122 16.15 -0.30 12.67
CA GLY A 122 16.98 -0.06 13.86
C GLY A 122 18.27 0.72 13.61
N LYS A 123 18.51 1.22 12.39
CA LYS A 123 19.77 1.90 12.05
C LYS A 123 19.71 3.39 12.38
N ASN A 124 20.76 3.86 13.04
CA ASN A 124 20.96 5.28 13.33
C ASN A 124 21.25 6.07 12.05
N LYS A 125 21.07 7.40 12.09
CA LYS A 125 21.31 8.31 10.96
C LYS A 125 22.67 8.11 10.30
N GLU A 126 23.73 7.95 11.10
CA GLU A 126 25.09 7.76 10.61
C GLU A 126 25.25 6.49 9.77
N LEU A 127 24.62 5.39 10.21
CA LEU A 127 24.61 4.12 9.48
C LEU A 127 23.77 4.22 8.20
N ILE A 128 22.68 4.96 8.22
CA ILE A 128 21.91 5.23 6.99
C ILE A 128 22.73 6.07 6.02
N MET A 129 23.44 7.09 6.49
CA MET A 129 24.32 7.90 5.64
C MET A 129 25.49 7.10 5.04
N SER A 130 26.08 6.17 5.78
CA SER A 130 27.13 5.30 5.24
C SER A 130 26.57 4.35 4.16
N ILE A 131 25.37 3.80 4.37
CA ILE A 131 24.67 3.01 3.35
C ILE A 131 24.36 3.86 2.11
N CYS A 132 23.88 5.09 2.28
CA CYS A 132 23.62 6.02 1.18
C CYS A 132 24.87 6.27 0.33
N LYS A 133 26.01 6.50 0.97
CA LYS A 133 27.29 6.71 0.28
C LYS A 133 27.74 5.47 -0.50
N ASN A 134 27.50 4.28 0.06
CA ASN A 134 27.91 3.01 -0.57
C ASN A 134 26.98 2.60 -1.72
N GLU A 135 25.69 2.88 -1.60
CA GLU A 135 24.65 2.48 -2.57
C GLU A 135 24.28 3.59 -3.56
N GLY A 136 24.83 4.80 -3.39
CA GLY A 136 24.58 5.95 -4.27
C GLY A 136 23.21 6.59 -4.09
N VAL A 137 22.59 6.44 -2.92
CA VAL A 137 21.27 7.01 -2.60
C VAL A 137 21.44 8.40 -1.99
N VAL A 138 20.66 9.39 -2.45
CA VAL A 138 20.68 10.74 -1.88
C VAL A 138 19.99 10.74 -0.53
N TYR A 139 20.72 11.15 0.52
CA TYR A 139 20.15 11.32 1.85
C TYR A 139 19.26 12.57 1.89
N THR A 140 17.97 12.39 2.22
CA THR A 140 17.01 13.49 2.39
C THR A 140 16.54 13.54 3.84
N MET A 141 15.53 12.74 4.15
CA MET A 141 14.99 12.50 5.49
C MET A 141 15.16 11.03 5.82
N LEU A 142 15.25 10.68 7.11
CA LEU A 142 15.60 9.33 7.55
C LEU A 142 14.66 8.26 6.95
N GLU A 143 13.34 8.41 7.10
CA GLU A 143 12.37 7.41 6.61
C GLU A 143 12.27 7.34 5.07
N PRO A 144 12.14 8.45 4.33
CA PRO A 144 12.19 8.41 2.86
C PRO A 144 13.48 7.81 2.30
N THR A 145 14.62 8.07 2.96
CA THR A 145 15.90 7.52 2.54
C THR A 145 15.98 6.01 2.76
N LYS A 146 15.39 5.49 3.86
CA LYS A 146 15.29 4.04 4.09
C LYS A 146 14.49 3.36 2.99
N GLU A 147 13.36 3.93 2.57
CA GLU A 147 12.57 3.39 1.46
C GLU A 147 13.31 3.50 0.12
N ALA A 148 14.00 4.60 -0.15
CA ALA A 148 14.82 4.75 -1.36
C ALA A 148 15.93 3.69 -1.46
N ILE A 149 16.56 3.33 -0.33
CA ILE A 149 17.52 2.22 -0.24
C ILE A 149 16.84 0.88 -0.58
N VAL A 150 15.66 0.61 -0.03
CA VAL A 150 14.91 -0.63 -0.32
C VAL A 150 14.62 -0.72 -1.82
N HIS A 151 14.15 0.36 -2.44
CA HIS A 151 13.89 0.40 -3.87
C HIS A 151 15.15 0.21 -4.70
N ALA A 152 16.27 0.86 -4.35
CA ALA A 152 17.55 0.69 -5.02
C ALA A 152 18.04 -0.76 -4.95
N ARG A 153 17.90 -1.41 -3.79
CA ARG A 153 18.24 -2.84 -3.61
C ARG A 153 17.32 -3.76 -4.40
N LEU A 154 16.02 -3.47 -4.45
CA LEU A 154 15.06 -4.23 -5.27
C LEU A 154 15.39 -4.11 -6.76
N ALA A 155 15.66 -2.89 -7.23
CA ALA A 155 16.05 -2.64 -8.61
C ALA A 155 17.31 -3.43 -8.96
N LYS A 156 18.31 -3.42 -8.08
CA LYS A 156 19.56 -4.19 -8.23
C LYS A 156 19.35 -5.71 -8.23
N ALA A 157 18.45 -6.23 -7.38
CA ALA A 157 18.24 -7.67 -7.24
C ALA A 157 17.31 -8.25 -8.32
N PHE A 158 16.32 -7.49 -8.77
CA PHE A 158 15.27 -7.97 -9.67
C PHE A 158 15.25 -7.27 -11.04
N GLY A 159 16.21 -6.40 -11.32
CA GLY A 159 16.29 -5.65 -12.58
C GLY A 159 15.10 -4.72 -12.81
N VAL A 160 14.33 -4.41 -11.75
CA VAL A 160 13.22 -3.48 -11.82
C VAL A 160 13.79 -2.07 -11.72
N GLU A 161 14.31 -1.58 -12.84
CA GLU A 161 14.62 -0.16 -13.01
C GLU A 161 13.36 0.64 -12.64
N PRO A 162 13.43 1.58 -11.67
CA PRO A 162 12.31 2.45 -11.38
C PRO A 162 12.16 3.43 -12.56
N GLY A 163 11.36 3.05 -13.57
CA GLY A 163 10.92 3.96 -14.63
C GLY A 163 11.12 3.54 -16.08
N LYS A 164 11.45 2.27 -16.40
CA LYS A 164 11.43 1.81 -17.80
C LYS A 164 10.27 0.84 -18.04
N ASN A 165 9.20 1.44 -18.57
CA ASN A 165 8.02 0.80 -19.12
C ASN A 165 8.40 -0.42 -19.99
N ASP A 166 7.68 -1.52 -19.78
CA ASP A 166 7.55 -2.62 -20.75
C ASP A 166 6.99 -2.07 -22.06
N LYS A 167 7.87 -1.54 -22.93
CA LYS A 167 7.54 -1.28 -24.32
C LYS A 167 7.94 -2.50 -25.12
N GLY A 168 6.90 -3.19 -25.55
CA GLY A 168 6.96 -4.36 -26.42
C GLY A 168 7.85 -4.13 -27.63
N LYS A 169 8.58 -5.20 -27.93
CA LYS A 169 8.85 -5.76 -29.26
C LYS A 169 8.63 -4.77 -30.41
N GLY A 170 9.75 -4.21 -30.88
CA GLY A 170 9.80 -3.35 -32.05
C GLY A 170 9.19 -3.99 -33.29
N VAL A 171 8.34 -3.23 -33.95
CA VAL A 171 8.16 -3.25 -35.39
C VAL A 171 8.32 -1.80 -35.84
N LEU A 172 9.38 -1.56 -36.61
CA LEU A 172 9.62 -0.31 -37.34
C LEU A 172 8.48 -0.05 -38.31
N PRO A 173 8.07 1.21 -38.46
CA PRO A 173 8.03 1.74 -39.81
C PRO A 173 8.58 3.17 -39.90
N VAL A 174 9.57 3.28 -40.79
CA VAL A 174 9.68 4.26 -41.89
C VAL A 174 9.55 5.75 -41.55
N GLU A 175 10.67 6.42 -41.82
CA GLU A 175 10.86 7.86 -41.93
C GLU A 175 9.76 8.57 -42.72
N VAL A 176 9.29 9.71 -42.19
CA VAL A 176 8.93 10.87 -42.99
C VAL A 176 9.53 12.09 -42.30
N SER A 177 10.50 12.68 -43.00
CA SER A 177 11.07 14.00 -42.79
C SER A 177 9.99 15.07 -42.92
N ASP A 178 9.92 16.03 -42.00
CA ASP A 178 9.61 17.41 -42.38
C ASP A 178 10.27 18.40 -41.41
N ASP A 179 10.87 19.39 -42.04
CA ASP A 179 11.80 20.39 -41.54
C ASP A 179 11.01 21.61 -41.02
N GLY A 180 11.46 22.24 -39.94
CA GLY A 180 10.70 23.28 -39.26
C GLY A 180 11.46 23.98 -38.15
N ASN A 181 12.57 24.59 -38.53
CA ASN A 181 13.48 25.42 -37.74
C ASN A 181 12.83 26.74 -37.23
N GLU A 182 13.45 27.31 -36.19
CA GLU A 182 13.39 28.72 -35.69
C GLU A 182 12.19 29.13 -34.81
N SER A 183 12.33 29.93 -33.75
CA SER A 183 13.46 30.47 -32.99
C SER A 183 12.89 31.13 -31.70
N ASN A 184 13.75 31.32 -30.71
CA ASN A 184 13.48 32.01 -29.45
C ASN A 184 13.05 33.48 -29.66
N VAL A 185 12.07 33.94 -28.88
CA VAL A 185 12.06 35.31 -28.34
C VAL A 185 11.69 35.23 -26.86
N ARG A 186 12.61 35.70 -26.01
CA ARG A 186 12.35 36.11 -24.63
C ARG A 186 11.78 37.51 -24.71
N GLU A 187 10.78 37.83 -23.89
CA GLU A 187 10.63 39.20 -23.39
C GLU A 187 9.98 39.16 -22.01
N ASP A 188 10.74 39.70 -21.07
CA ASP A 188 10.37 39.98 -19.69
C ASP A 188 9.23 40.98 -19.64
N HIS A 189 8.32 40.82 -18.69
CA HIS A 189 7.58 41.96 -18.17
C HIS A 189 7.46 41.83 -16.65
N ASP A 190 8.28 42.64 -16.00
CA ASP A 190 8.20 43.01 -14.60
C ASP A 190 6.89 43.75 -14.29
N ASP A 191 6.57 43.72 -12.98
CA ASP A 191 5.91 44.78 -12.20
C ASP A 191 4.41 45.01 -12.40
N GLU A 192 3.62 44.73 -11.35
CA GLU A 192 3.33 45.76 -10.35
C GLU A 192 2.61 45.15 -9.13
N THR A 193 3.21 45.40 -7.97
CA THR A 193 2.53 45.48 -6.68
C THR A 193 1.88 46.86 -6.55
N VAL A 194 1.05 47.06 -5.52
CA VAL A 194 0.31 48.29 -5.11
C VAL A 194 -1.16 48.25 -5.59
N SER A 195 -2.19 48.35 -4.75
CA SER A 195 -2.31 48.87 -3.39
C SER A 195 -3.50 48.23 -2.65
#